data_AF-A0A7W1EE43-F1
#
_entry.id   AF-A0A7W1EE43-F1
#
_cell.length_a   1.000
_cell.length_b   1.000
_cell.length_c   1.000
_cell.angle_alpha   90.00
_cell.angle_beta   90.00
_cell.angle_gamma   90.00
#
_symmetry.space_group_name_H-M   'P 1'
#
loop_
_entity.id
_entity.type
_entity.pdbx_description
1 polymer ?
#
loop_
_entity_poly.entity_id
_entity_poly.type
_entity_poly.pdbx_seq_one_letter_code
_entity_poly.pdbx_strand_id
1 'polypeptide(L)'
;MDKSGALEIGRLEKNLGVLNIVGRIAPMFGFIGTIIGVIVIFYEINQSGTVEIKGISSGLYQKMISSCSGLVVGVIAFVCYHWLNARIDKLAHRMEDTQIKFLDMLNEPTK
;
A
#
# COMPACT_ATOMS: atom_id res chain seq x y z
N MET A 1 -20.88 5.50 -19.71
CA MET A 1 -20.88 5.97 -18.32
C MET A 1 -21.17 7.46 -18.28
N ASP A 2 -22.27 7.85 -17.63
CA ASP A 2 -22.62 9.27 -17.50
C ASP A 2 -21.61 10.02 -16.63
N LYS A 3 -21.51 11.34 -16.86
CA LYS A 3 -20.57 12.24 -16.18
C LYS A 3 -20.63 12.14 -14.64
N SER A 4 -21.82 11.90 -14.10
CA SER A 4 -22.03 11.71 -12.65
C SER A 4 -21.48 10.39 -12.13
N GLY A 5 -21.60 9.29 -12.89
CA GLY A 5 -21.04 7.98 -12.51
C GLY A 5 -19.51 7.99 -12.49
N ALA A 6 -18.89 8.67 -13.45
CA ALA A 6 -17.44 8.85 -13.48
C ALA A 6 -16.91 9.68 -12.29
N LEU A 7 -17.67 10.70 -11.86
CA LEU A 7 -17.32 11.52 -10.69
C LEU A 7 -17.43 10.71 -9.37
N GLU A 8 -18.43 9.84 -9.26
CA GLU A 8 -18.64 8.97 -8.09
C GLU A 8 -17.47 7.99 -7.93
N ILE A 9 -17.07 7.32 -9.01
CA ILE A 9 -15.93 6.37 -9.02
C ILE A 9 -14.62 7.10 -8.71
N GLY A 10 -14.38 8.25 -9.34
CA GLY A 10 -13.18 9.04 -9.07
C GLY A 10 -13.06 9.49 -7.60
N ARG A 11 -14.18 9.73 -6.91
CA ARG A 11 -14.18 10.00 -5.46
C ARG A 11 -13.79 8.77 -4.64
N LEU A 12 -14.23 7.58 -5.04
CA LEU A 12 -13.88 6.33 -4.36
C LEU A 12 -12.39 5.97 -4.58
N GLU A 13 -11.86 6.20 -5.77
CA GLU A 13 -10.45 5.93 -6.11
C GLU A 13 -9.46 6.88 -5.40
N LYS A 14 -9.87 8.11 -5.09
CA LYS A 14 -9.01 9.14 -4.48
C LYS A 14 -8.26 8.63 -3.24
N ASN A 15 -8.92 7.89 -2.36
CA ASN A 15 -8.32 7.38 -1.13
C ASN A 15 -7.45 6.14 -1.36
N LEU A 16 -7.66 5.41 -2.47
CA LEU A 16 -6.83 4.26 -2.83
C LEU A 16 -5.44 4.67 -3.30
N GLY A 17 -5.31 5.85 -3.90
CA GLY A 17 -4.00 6.40 -4.31
C GLY A 17 -3.01 6.47 -3.14
N VAL A 18 -3.47 6.93 -1.97
CA VAL A 18 -2.65 7.00 -0.75
C VAL A 18 -2.22 5.61 -0.29
N LEU A 19 -3.14 4.64 -0.29
CA LEU A 19 -2.85 3.27 0.15
C LEU A 19 -1.81 2.58 -0.75
N ASN A 20 -1.88 2.83 -2.06
CA ASN A 20 -0.89 2.33 -3.02
C ASN A 20 0.50 2.93 -2.76
N ILE A 21 0.57 4.24 -2.50
CA ILE A 21 1.81 4.92 -2.15
C ILE A 21 2.40 4.33 -0.86
N VAL A 22 1.59 4.18 0.18
CA VAL A 22 2.02 3.60 1.46
C VAL A 22 2.52 2.16 1.28
N GLY A 23 1.81 1.33 0.52
CA GLY A 23 2.23 -0.06 0.26
C GLY A 23 3.59 -0.18 -0.41
N ARG A 24 3.94 0.77 -1.29
CA ARG A 24 5.25 0.82 -1.97
C ARG A 24 6.36 1.41 -1.11
N ILE A 25 6.04 2.44 -0.33
CA ILE A 25 7.03 3.22 0.40
C ILE A 25 7.36 2.59 1.78
N ALA A 26 6.42 1.91 2.43
CA ALA A 26 6.63 1.33 3.77
C ALA A 26 7.82 0.34 3.84
N PRO A 27 8.04 -0.59 2.89
CA PRO A 27 9.21 -1.46 2.88
C PRO A 27 10.54 -0.68 2.73
N MET A 28 10.53 0.40 1.94
CA MET A 28 11.71 1.25 1.74
C MET A 28 12.11 1.94 3.06
N PHE A 29 11.13 2.37 3.86
CA PHE A 29 11.40 2.92 5.19
C PHE A 29 12.01 1.88 6.15
N GLY A 30 11.54 0.64 6.13
CA GLY A 30 12.14 -0.45 6.90
C GLY A 30 13.60 -0.71 6.52
N PHE A 31 13.90 -0.67 5.22
CA PHE A 31 15.26 -0.79 4.71
C PHE A 31 16.16 0.38 5.15
N ILE A 32 15.67 1.62 5.08
CA ILE A 32 16.37 2.82 5.56
C ILE A 32 16.72 2.67 7.05
N GLY A 33 15.78 2.20 7.88
CA GLY A 33 16.05 1.96 9.31
C GLY A 33 17.16 0.93 9.55
N THR A 34 17.29 -0.05 8.65
CA THR A 34 18.37 -1.05 8.70
C THR A 34 19.72 -0.41 8.36
N ILE A 35 19.79 0.41 7.31
CA ILE A 35 21.00 1.14 6.91
C ILE A 35 21.48 2.05 8.04
N ILE A 36 20.58 2.87 8.60
CA ILE A 36 20.91 3.77 9.70
C ILE A 36 21.46 2.97 10.88
N GLY A 37 20.84 1.82 11.19
CA GLY A 37 21.28 0.96 12.26
C GLY A 37 22.67 0.36 12.05
N VAL A 38 22.99 -0.07 10.83
CA VAL A 38 24.34 -0.55 10.49
C VAL A 38 25.38 0.58 10.63
N ILE A 39 25.05 1.80 10.19
CA ILE A 39 25.94 2.97 10.34
C ILE A 39 26.26 3.22 11.82
N VAL A 40 25.26 3.17 12.70
CA VAL A 40 25.45 3.36 14.15
C VAL A 40 26.34 2.27 14.73
N ILE A 41 26.14 1.01 14.35
CA ILE A 41 26.98 -0.11 14.83
C ILE A 41 28.45 0.10 14.44
N PHE A 42 28.73 0.49 13.19
CA PHE A 42 30.09 0.77 12.75
C PHE A 42 30.70 2.00 13.44
N TYR A 43 29.89 3.01 13.73
CA TYR A 43 30.32 4.18 14.49
C TYR A 43 30.70 3.82 15.94
N GLU A 44 29.92 2.96 16.59
CA GLU A 44 30.24 2.44 17.93
C GLU A 44 31.55 1.65 17.92
N ILE A 45 31.73 0.73 16.96
CA ILE A 45 32.98 -0.05 16.81
C ILE A 45 34.19 0.87 16.63
N ASN A 46 34.05 1.94 15.84
CA ASN A 46 35.13 2.89 15.61
C ASN A 46 35.53 3.64 16.88
N GLN A 47 34.56 4.00 17.73
CA GLN A 47 34.80 4.70 18.99
C GLN A 47 35.38 3.79 20.08
N SER A 48 34.88 2.56 20.24
CA SER A 48 35.32 1.66 21.29
C SER A 48 36.64 0.95 20.98
N GLY A 49 37.11 0.98 19.72
CA GLY A 49 38.39 0.40 19.29
C GLY A 49 38.48 -1.13 19.44
N THR A 50 37.41 -1.76 19.92
CA THR A 50 37.29 -3.19 20.18
C THR A 50 35.99 -3.72 19.60
N VAL A 51 36.07 -4.86 18.93
CA VAL A 51 34.94 -5.47 18.24
C VAL A 51 34.29 -6.49 19.17
N GLU A 52 33.29 -6.07 19.94
CA GLU A 52 32.46 -7.00 20.70
C GLU A 52 31.34 -7.61 19.82
N ILE A 53 31.53 -8.88 19.43
CA ILE A 53 30.57 -9.62 18.59
C ILE A 53 29.16 -9.64 19.20
N LYS A 54 29.05 -9.68 20.53
CA LYS A 54 27.77 -9.76 21.24
C LYS A 54 26.94 -8.49 21.07
N GLY A 55 27.56 -7.31 21.14
CA GLY A 55 26.89 -6.02 20.92
C GLY A 55 26.47 -5.82 19.46
N ILE A 56 27.31 -6.25 18.51
CA ILE A 56 27.01 -6.21 17.08
C ILE A 56 25.81 -7.11 16.75
N SER A 57 25.81 -8.34 17.29
CA SER A 57 24.76 -9.32 17.02
C SER A 57 23.40 -8.86 17.55
N SER A 58 23.34 -8.32 18.78
CA SER A 58 22.09 -7.80 19.34
C SER A 58 21.61 -6.54 18.60
N GLY A 59 22.54 -5.65 18.24
CA GLY A 59 22.27 -4.46 17.44
C GLY A 59 21.66 -4.82 16.08
N LEU A 60 22.32 -5.69 15.32
CA LEU A 60 21.84 -6.14 14.01
C LEU A 60 20.49 -6.83 14.09
N TYR A 61 20.28 -7.70 15.09
CA TYR A 61 18.99 -8.38 15.29
C TYR A 61 17.83 -7.37 15.42
N GLN A 62 18.01 -6.32 16.23
CA GLN A 62 16.99 -5.29 16.39
C GLN A 62 16.73 -4.53 15.08
N LYS A 63 17.77 -4.27 14.27
CA LYS A 63 17.60 -3.57 12.99
C LYS A 63 16.90 -4.43 11.95
N MET A 64 17.16 -5.75 11.94
CA MET A 64 16.44 -6.70 11.08
C MET A 64 14.95 -6.76 11.41
N ILE A 65 14.57 -6.68 12.70
CA ILE A 65 13.15 -6.63 13.10
C ILE A 65 12.46 -5.37 12.55
N SER A 66 13.16 -4.23 12.54
CA SER A 66 12.65 -2.98 11.98
C SER A 66 12.45 -3.03 10.46
N SER A 67 13.27 -3.82 9.76
CA SER A 67 13.09 -4.06 8.32
C SER A 67 11.87 -4.93 8.05
N CYS A 68 11.73 -6.00 8.84
CA CYS A 68 10.62 -6.94 8.75
C CYS A 68 9.28 -6.25 9.00
N SER A 69 9.20 -5.36 10.00
CA SER A 69 7.98 -4.60 10.28
C SER A 69 7.58 -3.68 9.12
N GLY A 70 8.53 -2.99 8.49
CA GLY A 70 8.27 -2.16 7.29
C GLY A 70 7.73 -2.97 6.11
N LEU A 71 8.26 -4.18 5.92
CA LEU A 71 7.78 -5.11 4.89
C LEU A 71 6.36 -5.61 5.18
N VAL A 72 6.08 -6.01 6.43
CA VAL A 72 4.74 -6.45 6.84
C VAL A 72 3.69 -5.37 6.59
N VAL A 73 3.98 -4.12 6.98
CA VAL A 73 3.07 -2.99 6.75
C VAL A 73 2.87 -2.76 5.24
N GLY A 74 3.94 -2.80 4.45
CA GLY A 74 3.86 -2.65 2.99
C GLY A 74 3.01 -3.71 2.32
N VAL A 75 3.20 -4.98 2.67
CA VAL A 75 2.42 -6.11 2.13
C VAL A 75 0.94 -5.97 2.45
N ILE A 76 0.60 -5.68 3.71
CA ILE A 76 -0.79 -5.52 4.14
C ILE A 76 -1.46 -4.37 3.38
N ALA A 77 -0.80 -3.21 3.29
CA ALA A 77 -1.32 -2.06 2.56
C ALA A 77 -1.53 -2.37 1.07
N PHE A 78 -0.60 -3.10 0.45
CA PHE A 78 -0.70 -3.45 -0.97
C PHE A 78 -1.84 -4.44 -1.27
N VAL A 79 -2.04 -5.43 -0.40
CA VAL A 79 -3.16 -6.37 -0.47
C VAL A 79 -4.49 -5.64 -0.30
N CYS A 80 -4.59 -4.75 0.70
CA CYS A 80 -5.79 -3.94 0.90
C CYS A 80 -6.07 -3.04 -0.31
N TYR A 81 -5.06 -2.41 -0.90
CA TYR A 81 -5.23 -1.59 -2.11
C TYR A 81 -5.85 -2.40 -3.25
N HIS A 82 -5.28 -3.56 -3.58
CA HIS A 82 -5.81 -4.42 -4.66
C HIS A 82 -7.23 -4.91 -4.36
N TRP A 83 -7.50 -5.26 -3.10
CA TRP A 83 -8.83 -5.72 -2.71
C TRP A 83 -9.89 -4.63 -2.84
N LEU A 84 -9.61 -3.40 -2.39
CA LEU A 84 -10.54 -2.28 -2.52
C LEU A 84 -10.68 -1.84 -3.98
N ASN A 85 -9.61 -1.82 -4.77
CA ASN A 85 -9.68 -1.47 -6.18
C ASN A 85 -10.62 -2.41 -6.94
N ALA A 86 -10.45 -3.73 -6.74
CA ALA A 86 -11.33 -4.73 -7.34
C ALA A 86 -12.81 -4.59 -6.90
N ARG A 87 -13.09 -3.99 -5.74
CA ARG A 87 -14.46 -3.70 -5.29
C ARG A 87 -15.04 -2.47 -5.99
N ILE A 88 -14.23 -1.44 -6.21
CA ILE A 88 -14.62 -0.26 -7.00
C ILE A 88 -14.89 -0.66 -8.44
N ASP A 89 -14.01 -1.44 -9.07
CA ASP A 89 -14.19 -1.91 -10.46
C ASP A 89 -15.51 -2.69 -10.62
N LYS A 90 -15.84 -3.56 -9.65
CA LYS A 90 -17.13 -4.27 -9.63
C LYS A 90 -18.33 -3.36 -9.46
N LEU A 91 -18.19 -2.27 -8.69
CA LEU A 91 -19.24 -1.27 -8.53
C LEU A 91 -19.43 -0.47 -9.83
N ALA A 92 -18.34 -0.08 -10.48
CA ALA A 92 -18.35 0.60 -11.77
C ALA A 92 -19.11 -0.22 -12.83
N HIS A 93 -18.77 -1.49 -12.98
CA HIS A 93 -19.47 -2.38 -13.92
C HIS A 93 -20.95 -2.56 -13.59
N ARG A 94 -21.34 -2.65 -12.31
CA ARG A 94 -22.76 -2.71 -11.92
C ARG A 94 -23.51 -1.43 -12.27
N MET A 95 -22.86 -0.26 -12.12
CA MET A 95 -23.45 1.02 -12.50
C MET A 95 -23.68 1.08 -14.01
N GLU A 96 -22.71 0.66 -14.81
CA GLU A 96 -22.83 0.59 -16.27
C GLU A 96 -23.95 -0.36 -16.71
N ASP A 97 -24.00 -1.57 -16.17
CA ASP A 97 -25.06 -2.55 -16.46
C ASP A 97 -26.46 -2.02 -16.11
N THR A 98 -26.57 -1.29 -14.99
CA THR A 98 -27.85 -0.71 -14.56
C THR A 98 -28.27 0.43 -15.49
N GLN A 99 -27.32 1.24 -15.96
CA GLN A 99 -27.61 2.29 -16.95
C GLN A 99 -28.11 1.70 -18.27
N ILE A 100 -27.46 0.64 -18.76
CA ILE A 100 -27.86 -0.04 -19.99
C ILE A 100 -29.28 -0.60 -19.85
N LYS A 101 -29.56 -1.33 -18.76
CA LYS A 101 -30.90 -1.87 -18.51
C LYS A 101 -31.98 -0.80 -18.40
N PHE A 102 -31.67 0.34 -17.79
CA PHE A 102 -32.62 1.45 -17.68
C PHE A 102 -32.93 2.07 -19.05
N LEU A 103 -31.92 2.24 -19.91
CA LEU A 103 -32.10 2.70 -21.29
C LEU A 103 -32.90 1.69 -22.12
N ASP A 104 -32.66 0.39 -21.95
CA ASP A 104 -33.42 -0.66 -22.62
C ASP A 104 -34.90 -0.62 -22.21
N MET A 105 -35.20 -0.45 -20.92
CA MET A 105 -36.58 -0.29 -20.43
C MET A 105 -37.28 0.96 -21.00
N LEU A 106 -36.54 2.05 -21.22
CA LEU A 106 -37.10 3.26 -21.84
C LEU A 106 -37.34 3.12 -23.35
N ASN A 107 -36.53 2.30 -24.02
CA ASN A 107 -36.63 2.06 -25.46
C ASN A 107 -37.58 0.91 -25.81
N GLU A 108 -38.08 0.15 -24.84
CA GLU A 108 -39.15 -0.82 -25.09
C GLU A 108 -40.41 -0.09 -25.58
N PRO A 109 -40.88 -0.36 -26.82
CA PRO A 109 -42.09 0.27 -27.32
C PRO A 109 -43.25 -0.19 -26.46
N THR A 110 -43.87 0.77 -25.76
CA THR A 110 -45.13 0.55 -25.05
C THR A 110 -46.15 0.06 -26.07
N LYS A 111 -46.56 -1.20 -25.97
CA LYS A 111 -47.70 -1.73 -26.72
C LYS A 111 -48.99 -1.02 -26.33
#